data_AF-A0A6J1A5Y8-F1
#
_entry.id   AF-A0A6J1A5Y8-F1
#
_cell.length_a   1.000
_cell.length_b   1.000
_cell.length_c   1.000
_cell.angle_alpha   90.00
_cell.angle_beta   90.00
_cell.angle_gamma   90.00
#
_symmetry.space_group_name_H-M   'P 1'
#
loop_
_entity.id
_entity.type
_entity.pdbx_description
1 polymer ?
#
loop_
_entity_poly.entity_id
_entity_poly.type
_entity_poly.pdbx_seq_one_letter_code
_entity_poly.pdbx_strand_id
1 'polypeptide(L)'
;MTWNVRTIHFANSRMMLYVRSLASCNELICKDFFLYVERNQFGLFATSTAQIQDAPAVGGAIPGVPSIEKITFHLLRLEDGVILDEKVFQNDYVNLAHNMGVFLYDDLLAVVSLRYQTIHILQIRDSGNLVDVRAIGAYCREDDELFINSSSQFSGNRGDLVDNGIHYEQPNSNNSFLSGIKQRLLSFIFREIWSEETDQTPRVQCLKKKFYFHFQDYVDLMIWKVQFLDRHHLLIKFGSVDGGISRNTDQHPAFFAVYNMETTEIVAFYQNAADELYLLFEQFCDHFHEASINSLYMNFISSHSNNVHALEQLRCMKNKATIFSQFVKKMLSPLPFNCQSLSPSPYFDQSLFRFDEKLISATDRHRQVTDHPIRFISRRQPNNLKFKIKPGPEFGSADGRSKKISYFLFHPFLPLALSIQQTLFLPPSVVNIHFRR
;
A
#
# COMPACT_ATOMS: atom_id res chain seq x y z
N MET A 1 -18.96 -32.57 2.31
CA MET A 1 -19.35 -32.21 3.69
C MET A 1 -19.64 -30.72 3.74
N THR A 2 -20.76 -30.34 4.34
CA THR A 2 -21.28 -28.97 4.35
C THR A 2 -20.65 -28.18 5.49
N TRP A 3 -20.19 -26.94 5.22
CA TRP A 3 -20.01 -25.97 6.29
C TRP A 3 -21.39 -25.68 6.86
N ASN A 4 -21.54 -25.79 8.17
CA ASN A 4 -22.77 -25.35 8.81
C ASN A 4 -22.75 -23.83 8.81
N VAL A 5 -23.76 -23.24 8.19
CA VAL A 5 -23.97 -21.79 8.22
C VAL A 5 -24.84 -21.49 9.42
N ARG A 6 -24.32 -20.67 10.35
CA ARG A 6 -25.19 -19.93 11.26
C ARG A 6 -25.17 -18.48 10.82
N THR A 7 -26.29 -18.01 10.30
CA THR A 7 -26.56 -16.58 10.20
C THR A 7 -26.87 -16.11 11.62
N ILE A 8 -25.92 -15.42 12.23
CA ILE A 8 -26.10 -14.86 13.57
C ILE A 8 -26.40 -13.37 13.38
N HIS A 9 -27.60 -12.95 13.76
CA HIS A 9 -27.79 -11.57 14.21
C HIS A 9 -27.00 -11.46 15.51
N PHE A 10 -25.96 -10.63 15.58
CA PHE A 10 -25.06 -10.51 16.73
C PHE A 10 -25.88 -10.24 18.02
N ALA A 11 -26.25 -11.31 18.72
CA ALA A 11 -26.87 -11.30 20.02
C ALA A 11 -25.96 -12.10 20.95
N ASN A 12 -25.09 -11.37 21.64
CA ASN A 12 -24.39 -11.72 22.88
C ASN A 12 -24.08 -13.19 23.15
N SER A 13 -23.09 -13.76 22.45
CA SER A 13 -22.44 -15.01 22.91
C SER A 13 -20.93 -15.05 22.65
N ARG A 14 -20.24 -13.93 22.86
CA ARG A 14 -18.78 -13.89 23.01
C ARG A 14 -18.46 -13.20 24.33
N MET A 15 -17.56 -13.78 25.12
CA MET A 15 -17.02 -13.10 26.29
C MET A 15 -16.19 -11.92 25.78
N MET A 16 -16.75 -10.72 25.85
CA MET A 16 -16.08 -9.49 25.49
C MET A 16 -14.93 -9.29 26.48
N LEU A 17 -13.68 -9.40 26.00
CA LEU A 17 -12.51 -9.28 26.86
C LEU A 17 -12.35 -7.85 27.39
N TYR A 18 -12.48 -6.86 26.51
CA TYR A 18 -12.47 -5.44 26.85
C TYR A 18 -13.15 -4.61 25.77
N VAL A 19 -13.41 -3.35 26.11
CA VAL A 19 -13.81 -2.28 25.18
C VAL A 19 -12.87 -1.10 25.41
N ARG A 20 -12.40 -0.49 24.32
CA ARG A 20 -11.53 0.68 24.34
C ARG A 20 -12.04 1.73 23.36
N SER A 21 -12.09 2.97 23.82
CA SER A 21 -12.35 4.11 22.95
C SER A 21 -11.01 4.60 22.42
N LEU A 22 -10.83 4.55 21.10
CA LEU A 22 -9.63 5.07 20.43
C LEU A 22 -9.83 6.50 19.96
N ALA A 23 -11.03 6.82 19.48
CA ALA A 23 -11.34 8.15 19.01
C ALA A 23 -11.65 9.08 20.20
N SER A 24 -11.17 10.32 20.08
CA SER A 24 -11.50 11.42 20.98
C SER A 24 -12.08 12.58 20.17
N CYS A 25 -12.90 13.42 20.81
CA CYS A 25 -13.45 14.64 20.21
C CYS A 25 -14.19 14.39 18.88
N ASN A 26 -13.69 14.96 17.78
CA ASN A 26 -14.24 14.89 16.42
C ASN A 26 -13.57 13.81 15.54
N GLU A 27 -12.65 13.02 16.10
CA GLU A 27 -12.02 11.92 15.37
C GLU A 27 -12.99 10.74 15.22
N LEU A 28 -12.83 9.99 14.13
CA LEU A 28 -13.53 8.73 13.88
C LEU A 28 -12.51 7.62 13.67
N ILE A 29 -12.86 6.40 14.09
CA ILE A 29 -12.03 5.22 13.81
C ILE A 29 -12.02 4.92 12.30
N CYS A 30 -10.84 4.72 11.74
CA CYS A 30 -10.65 4.34 10.35
C CYS A 30 -10.93 2.83 10.20
N LYS A 31 -12.16 2.47 9.83
CA LYS A 31 -12.65 1.08 9.83
C LYS A 31 -11.89 0.13 8.90
N ASP A 32 -11.28 0.68 7.85
CA ASP A 32 -10.55 -0.08 6.83
C ASP A 32 -9.02 -0.08 7.06
N PHE A 33 -8.57 0.35 8.24
CA PHE A 33 -7.17 0.37 8.63
C PHE A 33 -6.91 -0.51 9.85
N PHE A 34 -6.00 -1.46 9.72
CA PHE A 34 -5.48 -2.26 10.83
C PHE A 34 -4.18 -2.94 10.40
N LEU A 35 -3.17 -2.91 11.27
CA LEU A 35 -1.95 -3.70 11.11
C LEU A 35 -1.65 -4.47 12.40
N TYR A 36 -1.36 -5.76 12.26
CA TYR A 36 -1.02 -6.66 13.35
C TYR A 36 0.50 -6.85 13.46
N VAL A 37 1.07 -6.54 14.62
CA VAL A 37 2.49 -6.78 14.91
C VAL A 37 2.62 -8.11 15.65
N GLU A 38 2.96 -9.18 14.92
CA GLU A 38 2.88 -10.56 15.43
C GLU A 38 3.78 -10.81 16.64
N ARG A 39 5.01 -10.29 16.62
CA ARG A 39 6.03 -10.58 17.64
C ARG A 39 5.59 -10.21 19.05
N ASN A 40 4.86 -9.12 19.20
CA ASN A 40 4.44 -8.58 20.50
C ASN A 40 2.92 -8.62 20.69
N GLN A 41 2.18 -9.15 19.71
CA GLN A 41 0.72 -9.14 19.67
C GLN A 41 0.15 -7.72 19.83
N PHE A 42 0.76 -6.76 19.13
CA PHE A 42 0.25 -5.39 19.10
C PHE A 42 -0.68 -5.21 17.90
N GLY A 43 -1.67 -4.33 18.06
CA GLY A 43 -2.52 -3.85 17.00
C GLY A 43 -2.26 -2.37 16.77
N LEU A 44 -1.99 -1.98 15.53
CA LEU A 44 -1.93 -0.59 15.12
C LEU A 44 -3.26 -0.19 14.50
N PHE A 45 -3.94 0.74 15.15
CA PHE A 45 -5.21 1.31 14.70
C PHE A 45 -5.00 2.76 14.27
N ALA A 46 -5.96 3.32 13.54
CA ALA A 46 -5.93 4.73 13.18
C ALA A 46 -7.28 5.40 13.45
N THR A 47 -7.22 6.65 13.89
CA THR A 47 -8.35 7.57 13.95
C THR A 47 -8.03 8.81 13.12
N SER A 48 -9.07 9.44 12.59
CA SER A 48 -8.90 10.67 11.81
C SER A 48 -10.08 11.61 11.98
N THR A 49 -9.84 12.92 11.87
CA THR A 49 -10.91 13.90 11.63
C THR A 49 -11.46 13.76 10.20
N ALA A 50 -12.51 14.51 9.89
CA ALA A 50 -13.05 14.57 8.54
C ALA A 50 -12.02 15.16 7.55
N GLN A 51 -12.08 14.71 6.30
CA GLN A 51 -11.26 15.22 5.22
C GLN A 51 -11.76 16.61 4.77
N ILE A 52 -10.82 17.52 4.54
CA ILE A 52 -11.02 18.85 3.97
C ILE A 52 -10.52 18.82 2.53
N GLN A 53 -11.42 18.83 1.55
CA GLN A 53 -11.06 18.69 0.13
C GLN A 53 -10.29 19.91 -0.39
N ASP A 54 -10.77 21.11 -0.08
CA ASP A 54 -10.22 22.37 -0.61
C ASP A 54 -9.22 23.03 0.35
N ALA A 55 -8.32 22.24 0.95
CA ALA A 55 -7.35 22.74 1.91
C ALA A 55 -6.19 23.50 1.22
N PRO A 56 -5.80 24.69 1.69
CA PRO A 56 -4.79 25.52 1.02
C PRO A 56 -3.39 24.88 1.05
N ALA A 57 -2.63 25.06 -0.04
CA ALA A 57 -1.28 24.53 -0.21
C ALA A 57 -0.22 25.34 0.57
N VAL A 58 -0.33 25.35 1.90
CA VAL A 58 0.59 26.07 2.81
C VAL A 58 1.78 25.16 3.19
N GLY A 59 2.97 25.74 3.33
CA GLY A 59 4.12 25.04 3.92
C GLY A 59 4.68 23.89 3.08
N GLY A 60 4.61 23.98 1.74
CA GLY A 60 5.09 22.93 0.84
C GLY A 60 4.07 21.81 0.58
N ALA A 61 2.82 21.97 1.04
CA ALA A 61 1.73 21.07 0.72
C ALA A 61 1.45 21.02 -0.80
N ILE A 62 1.17 19.83 -1.33
CA ILE A 62 0.82 19.64 -2.74
C ILE A 62 -0.61 20.17 -3.01
N PRO A 63 -0.78 21.07 -4.00
CA PRO A 63 -2.10 21.54 -4.42
C PRO A 63 -3.02 20.40 -4.86
N GLY A 64 -4.30 20.47 -4.49
CA GLY A 64 -5.32 19.48 -4.86
C GLY A 64 -5.35 18.23 -3.97
N VAL A 65 -4.33 17.99 -3.14
CA VAL A 65 -4.39 16.93 -2.13
C VAL A 65 -5.26 17.39 -0.96
N PRO A 66 -6.23 16.57 -0.48
CA PRO A 66 -7.01 16.91 0.70
C PRO A 66 -6.14 17.10 1.95
N SER A 67 -6.71 17.67 3.01
CA SER A 67 -6.08 17.69 4.34
C SER A 67 -6.97 16.98 5.34
N ILE A 68 -6.35 16.28 6.28
CA ILE A 68 -6.96 15.79 7.50
C ILE A 68 -6.25 16.53 8.63
N GLU A 69 -7.03 17.31 9.39
CA GLU A 69 -6.52 18.12 10.49
C GLU A 69 -5.72 17.29 11.49
N LYS A 70 -6.23 16.11 11.86
CA LYS A 70 -5.56 15.20 12.78
C LYS A 70 -5.76 13.74 12.36
N ILE A 71 -4.65 13.03 12.19
CA ILE A 71 -4.57 11.58 12.03
C ILE A 71 -3.79 11.03 13.20
N THR A 72 -4.35 10.09 13.95
CA THR A 72 -3.69 9.46 15.10
C THR A 72 -3.56 7.97 14.87
N PHE A 73 -2.33 7.46 14.89
CA PHE A 73 -2.05 6.03 14.96
C PHE A 73 -1.95 5.62 16.42
N HIS A 74 -2.71 4.59 16.80
CA HIS A 74 -2.79 4.06 18.16
C HIS A 74 -2.14 2.68 18.20
N LEU A 75 -1.05 2.53 18.95
CA LEU A 75 -0.43 1.23 19.20
C LEU A 75 -1.06 0.61 20.45
N LEU A 76 -1.75 -0.51 20.28
CA LEU A 76 -2.42 -1.22 21.38
C LEU A 76 -1.80 -2.58 21.64
N ARG A 77 -1.70 -2.96 22.91
CA ARG A 77 -1.50 -4.35 23.29
C ARG A 77 -2.83 -5.10 23.19
N LEU A 78 -2.90 -6.14 22.36
CA LEU A 78 -4.17 -6.83 22.10
C LEU A 78 -4.64 -7.70 23.27
N GLU A 79 -3.74 -8.13 24.16
CA GLU A 79 -4.05 -8.96 25.33
C GLU A 79 -5.04 -8.29 26.30
N ASP A 80 -4.81 -7.02 26.63
CA ASP A 80 -5.55 -6.28 27.66
C ASP A 80 -6.13 -4.93 27.17
N GLY A 81 -5.86 -4.57 25.92
CA GLY A 81 -6.36 -3.37 25.28
C GLY A 81 -5.71 -2.08 25.79
N VAL A 82 -4.53 -2.16 26.39
CA VAL A 82 -3.80 -0.95 26.82
C VAL A 82 -3.25 -0.24 25.57
N ILE A 83 -3.50 1.07 25.47
CA ILE A 83 -2.83 1.95 24.49
C ILE A 83 -1.42 2.16 25.01
N LEU A 84 -0.44 1.72 24.23
CA LEU A 84 0.97 1.78 24.58
C LEU A 84 1.60 3.11 24.13
N ASP A 85 1.26 3.57 22.93
CA ASP A 85 1.78 4.80 22.35
C ASP A 85 0.89 5.32 21.22
N GLU A 86 1.08 6.59 20.85
CA GLU A 86 0.34 7.28 19.81
C GLU A 86 1.28 8.07 18.89
N LYS A 87 1.04 8.03 17.57
CA LYS A 87 1.70 8.92 16.60
C LYS A 87 0.67 9.79 15.91
N VAL A 88 0.83 11.11 16.03
CA VAL A 88 -0.08 12.10 15.44
C VAL A 88 0.55 12.76 14.22
N PHE A 89 -0.21 12.83 13.14
CA PHE A 89 0.07 13.67 11.96
C PHE A 89 -0.98 14.77 11.88
N GLN A 90 -0.52 16.01 11.66
CA GLN A 90 -1.39 17.19 11.63
C GLN A 90 -1.44 17.82 10.25
N ASN A 91 -2.63 18.23 9.83
CA ASN A 91 -2.89 18.92 8.56
C ASN A 91 -2.28 18.19 7.35
N ASP A 92 -2.35 16.86 7.36
CA ASP A 92 -1.71 15.98 6.37
C ASP A 92 -2.76 15.04 5.74
N TYR A 93 -2.35 14.25 4.76
CA TYR A 93 -3.16 13.23 4.15
C TYR A 93 -2.37 11.93 4.04
N VAL A 94 -2.75 10.95 4.85
CA VAL A 94 -2.31 9.56 4.75
C VAL A 94 -3.49 8.73 4.26
N ASN A 95 -3.29 7.94 3.20
CA ASN A 95 -4.34 7.09 2.67
C ASN A 95 -4.52 5.83 3.55
N LEU A 96 -5.40 5.91 4.55
CA LEU A 96 -5.62 4.82 5.50
C LEU A 96 -6.49 3.68 4.95
N ALA A 97 -7.24 3.91 3.86
CA ALA A 97 -8.14 2.92 3.31
C ALA A 97 -7.35 1.68 2.85
N HIS A 98 -7.70 0.50 3.37
CA HIS A 98 -7.05 -0.77 3.05
C HIS A 98 -5.51 -0.73 3.22
N ASN A 99 -5.03 0.00 4.23
CA ASN A 99 -3.60 0.17 4.53
C ASN A 99 -2.79 0.76 3.37
N MET A 100 -3.39 1.53 2.45
CA MET A 100 -2.73 1.94 1.21
C MET A 100 -1.50 2.85 1.41
N GLY A 101 -1.55 3.75 2.38
CA GLY A 101 -0.51 4.72 2.68
C GLY A 101 0.45 4.28 3.79
N VAL A 102 0.32 3.05 4.28
CA VAL A 102 1.10 2.55 5.42
C VAL A 102 1.58 1.12 5.14
N PHE A 103 2.86 0.86 5.38
CA PHE A 103 3.44 -0.46 5.21
C PHE A 103 4.27 -0.83 6.43
N LEU A 104 3.97 -1.97 7.05
CA LEU A 104 4.76 -2.56 8.13
C LEU A 104 5.69 -3.62 7.53
N TYR A 105 6.94 -3.65 7.99
CA TYR A 105 7.92 -4.69 7.70
C TYR A 105 8.64 -5.06 9.00
N ASP A 106 8.40 -6.25 9.51
CA ASP A 106 8.77 -6.67 10.87
C ASP A 106 8.28 -5.65 11.94
N ASP A 107 9.17 -4.77 12.39
CA ASP A 107 8.98 -3.71 13.38
C ASP A 107 9.17 -2.31 12.79
N LEU A 108 9.48 -2.18 11.49
CA LEU A 108 9.60 -0.91 10.78
C LEU A 108 8.27 -0.55 10.10
N LEU A 109 7.79 0.66 10.34
CA LEU A 109 6.55 1.19 9.78
C LEU A 109 6.88 2.35 8.85
N ALA A 110 6.46 2.27 7.59
CA ALA A 110 6.49 3.38 6.65
C ALA A 110 5.11 4.01 6.55
N VAL A 111 5.02 5.33 6.74
CA VAL A 111 3.80 6.13 6.58
C VAL A 111 4.04 7.18 5.51
N VAL A 112 3.21 7.17 4.46
CA VAL A 112 3.33 8.12 3.35
C VAL A 112 2.46 9.35 3.61
N SER A 113 3.12 10.48 3.87
CA SER A 113 2.55 11.82 3.82
C SER A 113 2.36 12.21 2.34
N LEU A 114 1.15 12.07 1.82
CA LEU A 114 0.87 12.46 0.43
C LEU A 114 0.85 13.98 0.27
N ARG A 115 0.41 14.72 1.30
CA ARG A 115 0.33 16.18 1.22
C ARG A 115 1.71 16.82 1.20
N TYR A 116 2.66 16.31 1.97
CA TYR A 116 4.03 16.88 2.06
C TYR A 116 5.10 16.01 1.40
N GLN A 117 4.69 14.98 0.65
CA GLN A 117 5.59 14.14 -0.15
C GLN A 117 6.76 13.56 0.65
N THR A 118 6.44 13.07 1.86
CA THR A 118 7.41 12.55 2.83
C THR A 118 7.02 11.14 3.25
N ILE A 119 8.01 10.25 3.28
CA ILE A 119 7.87 8.89 3.83
C ILE A 119 8.45 8.93 5.24
N HIS A 120 7.59 8.77 6.24
CA HIS A 120 8.00 8.66 7.64
C HIS A 120 8.30 7.21 7.97
N ILE A 121 9.52 6.93 8.42
CA ILE A 121 9.94 5.62 8.90
C ILE A 121 9.92 5.66 10.42
N LEU A 122 9.09 4.82 11.03
CA LEU A 122 9.01 4.61 12.46
C LEU A 122 9.44 3.19 12.80
N GLN A 123 9.88 2.98 14.04
CA GLN A 123 10.16 1.66 14.59
C GLN A 123 9.26 1.39 15.79
N ILE A 124 8.57 0.26 15.77
CA ILE A 124 7.75 -0.26 16.86
C ILE A 124 8.67 -1.05 17.79
N ARG A 125 8.96 -0.50 18.98
CA ARG A 125 9.85 -1.15 19.95
C ARG A 125 9.10 -2.23 20.73
N ASP A 126 9.84 -3.24 21.20
CA ASP A 126 9.32 -4.29 22.09
C ASP A 126 8.69 -3.72 23.39
N SER A 127 9.15 -2.54 23.82
CA SER A 127 8.60 -1.78 24.96
C SER A 127 7.22 -1.18 24.70
N GLY A 128 6.73 -1.20 23.47
CA GLY A 128 5.45 -0.59 23.08
C GLY A 128 5.56 0.87 22.67
N ASN A 129 6.70 1.33 22.15
CA ASN A 129 6.89 2.72 21.72
C ASN A 129 6.99 2.83 20.19
N LEU A 130 6.45 3.94 19.65
CA LEU A 130 6.58 4.36 18.25
C LEU A 130 7.71 5.38 18.14
N VAL A 131 8.88 4.96 17.64
CA VAL A 131 10.07 5.81 17.55
C VAL A 131 10.26 6.27 16.12
N ASP A 132 10.34 7.59 15.88
CA ASP A 132 10.74 8.13 14.58
C ASP A 132 12.19 7.75 14.28
N VAL A 133 12.41 7.09 13.13
CA VAL A 133 13.74 6.67 12.65
C VAL A 133 14.22 7.61 11.56
N ARG A 134 13.34 8.01 10.64
CA ARG A 134 13.70 8.87 9.52
C ARG A 134 12.50 9.51 8.85
N ALA A 135 12.70 10.67 8.21
CA ALA A 135 11.79 11.23 7.22
C ALA A 135 12.50 11.31 5.86
N ILE A 136 11.90 10.77 4.80
CA ILE A 136 12.46 10.75 3.44
C ILE A 136 11.55 11.58 2.54
N GLY A 137 12.01 12.72 2.06
CA GLY A 137 11.24 13.64 1.24
C GLY A 137 12.12 14.76 0.68
N ALA A 138 11.88 16.00 1.14
CA ALA A 138 12.72 17.16 0.85
C ALA A 138 14.17 16.97 1.34
N TYR A 139 14.34 16.19 2.41
CA TYR A 139 15.61 15.75 2.96
C TYR A 139 15.66 14.22 2.96
N CYS A 140 16.86 13.64 2.82
CA CYS A 140 17.08 12.20 2.87
C CYS A 140 17.91 11.77 4.08
N ARG A 141 18.63 12.72 4.69
CA ARG A 141 19.41 12.58 5.92
C ARG A 141 19.02 13.67 6.91
N GLU A 142 19.26 13.42 8.19
CA GLU A 142 18.91 14.32 9.30
C GLU A 142 19.68 15.65 9.23
N ASP A 143 20.89 15.62 8.68
CA ASP A 143 21.80 16.76 8.56
C ASP A 143 21.66 17.55 7.24
N ASP A 144 20.90 17.03 6.27
CA ASP A 144 20.76 17.65 4.93
C ASP A 144 20.26 19.10 5.02
N GLU A 145 19.33 19.39 5.92
CA GLU A 145 18.77 20.74 6.10
C GLU A 145 19.86 21.75 6.50
N LEU A 146 20.74 21.37 7.43
CA LEU A 146 21.85 22.21 7.87
C LEU A 146 22.85 22.44 6.72
N PHE A 147 23.16 21.41 5.93
CA PHE A 147 24.05 21.53 4.78
C PHE A 147 23.50 22.44 3.69
N ILE A 148 22.21 22.31 3.35
CA ILE A 148 21.56 23.13 2.32
C ILE A 148 21.48 24.59 2.77
N ASN A 149 21.11 24.83 4.03
CA ASN A 149 21.01 26.18 4.59
C ASN A 149 22.38 26.87 4.73
N SER A 150 23.44 26.12 5.06
CA SER A 150 24.79 26.68 5.09
C SER A 150 25.29 27.07 3.69
N SER A 151 24.92 26.31 2.66
CA SER A 151 25.32 26.55 1.28
C SER A 151 24.62 27.75 0.64
N SER A 152 23.35 28.00 1.00
CA SER A 152 22.59 29.17 0.52
C SER A 152 23.14 30.49 1.08
N GLN A 153 23.62 30.50 2.33
CA GLN A 153 24.26 31.67 2.95
C GLN A 153 25.57 32.08 2.26
N PHE A 154 26.35 31.12 1.74
CA PHE A 154 27.58 31.43 0.98
C PHE A 154 27.31 32.02 -0.41
N SER A 155 26.19 31.66 -1.05
CA SER A 155 25.83 32.17 -2.39
C SER A 155 25.19 33.57 -2.34
N GLY A 156 24.61 33.97 -1.21
CA GLY A 156 24.02 35.30 -1.01
C GLY A 156 25.02 36.45 -0.84
N ASN A 157 26.31 36.17 -0.66
CA ASN A 157 27.34 37.18 -0.40
C ASN A 157 28.14 37.63 -1.64
N ARG A 158 27.70 37.29 -2.86
CA ARG A 158 28.41 37.64 -4.11
C ARG A 158 27.71 38.63 -5.04
N GLY A 159 26.64 39.28 -4.61
CA GLY A 159 25.99 40.34 -5.40
C GLY A 159 25.06 41.19 -4.56
N ASP A 160 25.59 42.26 -3.99
CA ASP A 160 25.13 43.63 -4.20
C ASP A 160 25.33 44.56 -3.00
N LEU A 161 26.02 45.64 -3.33
CA LEU A 161 26.21 46.85 -2.56
C LEU A 161 24.88 47.62 -2.51
N VAL A 162 24.48 48.01 -1.29
CA VAL A 162 23.59 49.14 -0.95
C VAL A 162 22.17 49.11 -1.51
N ASP A 163 21.19 48.71 -0.69
CA ASP A 163 19.94 49.48 -0.58
C ASP A 163 19.33 49.40 0.83
N ASN A 164 18.85 50.55 1.31
CA ASN A 164 18.18 50.75 2.59
C ASN A 164 16.70 50.44 2.44
N GLY A 165 16.13 49.59 3.30
CA GLY A 165 14.69 49.59 3.50
C GLY A 165 14.08 48.27 3.95
N ILE A 166 13.68 48.26 5.22
CA ILE A 166 12.71 47.39 5.90
C ILE A 166 11.72 46.69 4.94
N HIS A 167 11.93 45.42 4.63
CA HIS A 167 10.89 44.47 4.22
C HIS A 167 11.29 43.05 4.64
N TYR A 168 10.61 42.50 5.65
CA TYR A 168 10.62 41.06 5.94
C TYR A 168 9.78 40.36 4.87
N GLU A 169 10.28 40.26 3.65
CA GLU A 169 9.69 39.38 2.65
C GLU A 169 10.21 37.96 2.89
N GLN A 170 9.27 37.04 3.11
CA GLN A 170 9.51 35.60 3.07
C GLN A 170 10.33 35.26 1.82
N PRO A 171 11.35 34.39 1.91
CA PRO A 171 12.08 33.98 0.72
C PRO A 171 11.08 33.35 -0.25
N ASN A 172 10.98 33.94 -1.46
CA ASN A 172 10.17 33.47 -2.56
C ASN A 172 10.25 31.94 -2.67
N SER A 173 9.14 31.25 -2.32
CA SER A 173 9.01 29.79 -2.39
C SER A 173 9.14 29.22 -3.81
N ASN A 174 9.14 30.09 -4.83
CA ASN A 174 9.10 29.72 -6.24
C ASN A 174 10.47 29.32 -6.82
N ASN A 175 11.58 29.49 -6.08
CA ASN A 175 12.92 29.13 -6.52
C ASN A 175 13.62 28.15 -5.55
N SER A 176 12.88 27.28 -4.86
CA SER A 176 13.53 26.21 -4.11
C SER A 176 14.15 25.21 -5.09
N PHE A 177 15.47 25.06 -5.06
CA PHE A 177 16.15 23.97 -5.78
C PHE A 177 15.49 22.64 -5.43
N LEU A 178 15.33 21.78 -6.43
CA LEU A 178 14.89 20.40 -6.20
C LEU A 178 15.88 19.75 -5.23
N SER A 179 15.36 19.19 -4.15
CA SER A 179 16.14 18.59 -3.06
C SER A 179 15.71 17.15 -2.78
N GLY A 180 16.47 16.49 -1.92
CA GLY A 180 16.16 15.18 -1.38
C GLY A 180 15.86 14.13 -2.44
N ILE A 181 14.74 13.43 -2.27
CA ILE A 181 14.43 12.24 -3.08
C ILE A 181 14.16 12.58 -4.55
N LYS A 182 13.53 13.73 -4.84
CA LYS A 182 13.24 14.16 -6.22
C LYS A 182 14.52 14.49 -6.97
N GLN A 183 15.45 15.20 -6.33
CA GLN A 183 16.75 15.52 -6.92
C GLN A 183 17.57 14.26 -7.21
N ARG A 184 17.57 13.31 -6.26
CA ARG A 184 18.28 12.02 -6.41
C ARG A 184 17.68 11.19 -7.53
N LEU A 185 16.35 11.19 -7.66
CA LEU A 185 15.64 10.54 -8.76
C LEU A 185 16.02 11.13 -10.11
N LEU A 186 15.94 12.45 -10.28
CA LEU A 186 16.32 13.12 -11.53
C LEU A 186 17.79 12.87 -11.89
N SER A 187 18.67 12.88 -10.89
CA SER A 187 20.09 12.58 -11.08
C SER A 187 20.33 11.13 -11.50
N PHE A 188 19.54 10.19 -10.98
CA PHE A 188 19.58 8.79 -11.42
C PHE A 188 19.15 8.67 -12.89
N ILE A 189 17.97 9.22 -13.24
CA ILE A 189 17.43 9.17 -14.61
C ILE A 189 18.40 9.81 -15.61
N PHE A 190 18.96 10.97 -15.27
CA PHE A 190 19.96 11.62 -16.13
C PHE A 190 21.20 10.76 -16.35
N ARG A 191 21.76 10.17 -15.28
CA ARG A 191 22.97 9.34 -15.36
C ARG A 191 22.74 8.07 -16.16
N GLU A 192 21.60 7.42 -15.99
CA GLU A 192 21.20 6.26 -16.79
C GLU A 192 21.17 6.61 -18.28
N ILE A 193 20.40 7.63 -18.67
CA ILE A 193 20.29 8.05 -20.07
C ILE A 193 21.64 8.51 -20.63
N TRP A 194 22.45 9.19 -19.82
CA TRP A 194 23.80 9.61 -20.21
C TRP A 194 24.71 8.42 -20.53
N SER A 195 24.54 7.30 -19.80
CA SER A 195 25.34 6.09 -19.91
C SER A 195 24.93 5.14 -21.04
N GLU A 196 23.72 5.29 -21.60
CA GLU A 196 23.23 4.45 -22.70
C GLU A 196 24.09 4.54 -23.97
N GLU A 197 24.65 5.71 -24.25
CA GLU A 197 25.39 6.01 -25.49
C GLU A 197 26.84 6.41 -25.18
N THR A 198 27.80 5.94 -25.99
CA THR A 198 29.23 6.29 -25.85
C THR A 198 29.61 7.56 -26.61
N ASP A 199 28.96 7.82 -27.73
CA ASP A 199 29.27 8.96 -28.60
C ASP A 199 28.53 10.23 -28.16
N GLN A 200 29.21 11.38 -28.25
CA GLN A 200 28.69 12.64 -27.71
C GLN A 200 27.40 13.11 -28.40
N THR A 201 27.35 13.04 -29.73
CA THR A 201 26.21 13.53 -30.52
C THR A 201 24.92 12.74 -30.27
N PRO A 202 24.88 11.39 -30.38
CA PRO A 202 23.67 10.62 -30.07
C PRO A 202 23.30 10.71 -28.59
N ARG A 203 24.26 10.77 -27.67
CA ARG A 203 23.99 10.96 -26.24
C ARG A 203 23.22 12.25 -25.96
N VAL A 204 23.65 13.37 -26.52
CA VAL A 204 22.95 14.66 -26.34
C VAL A 204 21.54 14.61 -26.95
N GLN A 205 21.36 13.91 -28.06
CA GLN A 205 20.02 13.72 -28.64
C GLN A 205 19.12 12.83 -27.75
N CYS A 206 19.67 11.78 -27.16
CA CYS A 206 18.95 10.91 -26.23
C CYS A 206 18.47 11.69 -25.01
N LEU A 207 19.35 12.48 -24.37
CA LEU A 207 18.98 13.35 -23.25
C LEU A 207 17.89 14.36 -23.62
N LYS A 208 17.99 14.99 -24.79
CA LYS A 208 16.96 15.93 -25.25
C LYS A 208 15.58 15.27 -25.35
N LYS A 209 15.53 14.05 -25.89
CA LYS A 209 14.28 13.31 -26.13
C LYS A 209 13.71 12.65 -24.88
N LYS A 210 14.56 12.04 -24.05
CA LYS A 210 14.12 11.22 -22.90
C LYS A 210 14.11 11.99 -21.58
N PHE A 211 15.06 12.89 -21.35
CA PHE A 211 15.19 13.61 -20.08
C PHE A 211 14.61 15.03 -20.17
N TYR A 212 15.16 15.89 -21.01
CA TYR A 212 14.79 17.32 -21.04
C TYR A 212 13.36 17.55 -21.53
N PHE A 213 12.89 16.75 -22.50
CA PHE A 213 11.50 16.82 -22.97
C PHE A 213 10.49 16.46 -21.86
N HIS A 214 10.83 15.51 -20.99
CA HIS A 214 9.98 15.03 -19.88
C HIS A 214 10.38 15.59 -18.51
N PHE A 215 11.25 16.61 -18.48
CA PHE A 215 11.84 17.08 -17.22
C PHE A 215 10.77 17.53 -16.22
N GLN A 216 9.80 18.31 -16.69
CA GLN A 216 8.70 18.79 -15.84
C GLN A 216 7.80 17.63 -15.39
N ASP A 217 7.53 16.66 -16.27
CA ASP A 217 6.76 15.45 -15.92
C ASP A 217 7.42 14.70 -14.75
N TYR A 218 8.76 14.59 -14.75
CA TYR A 218 9.50 13.95 -13.67
C TYR A 218 9.53 14.77 -12.38
N VAL A 219 9.62 16.10 -12.48
CA VAL A 219 9.55 17.01 -11.33
C VAL A 219 8.20 16.91 -10.62
N ASP A 220 7.13 16.78 -11.40
CA ASP A 220 5.75 16.75 -10.90
C ASP A 220 5.31 15.37 -10.39
N LEU A 221 6.16 14.35 -10.51
CA LEU A 221 5.90 13.04 -9.92
C LEU A 221 5.70 13.14 -8.40
N MET A 222 4.61 12.54 -7.93
CA MET A 222 4.30 12.35 -6.53
C MET A 222 4.58 10.92 -6.07
N ILE A 223 5.14 10.78 -4.89
CA ILE A 223 5.13 9.55 -4.10
C ILE A 223 3.67 9.22 -3.78
N TRP A 224 3.19 8.10 -4.31
CA TRP A 224 1.83 7.62 -4.10
C TRP A 224 1.74 6.53 -3.04
N LYS A 225 2.76 5.68 -3.03
CA LYS A 225 2.75 4.47 -2.21
C LYS A 225 4.16 3.96 -2.01
N VAL A 226 4.39 3.35 -0.87
CA VAL A 226 5.65 2.70 -0.55
C VAL A 226 5.42 1.29 -0.03
N GLN A 227 6.43 0.46 -0.23
CA GLN A 227 6.55 -0.88 0.34
C GLN A 227 8.01 -1.10 0.72
N PHE A 228 8.28 -1.78 1.83
CA PHE A 228 9.61 -2.33 2.08
C PHE A 228 9.83 -3.57 1.23
N LEU A 229 10.99 -3.65 0.58
CA LEU A 229 11.51 -4.89 -0.01
C LEU A 229 12.34 -5.67 1.02
N ASP A 230 13.08 -4.92 1.85
CA ASP A 230 13.81 -5.38 3.01
C ASP A 230 13.97 -4.20 4.00
N ARG A 231 14.79 -4.36 5.04
CA ARG A 231 15.01 -3.32 6.06
C ARG A 231 15.75 -2.08 5.56
N HIS A 232 16.37 -2.13 4.38
CA HIS A 232 17.18 -1.05 3.78
C HIS A 232 16.54 -0.49 2.50
N HIS A 233 15.76 -1.26 1.76
CA HIS A 233 15.24 -0.90 0.45
C HIS A 233 13.73 -0.68 0.44
N LEU A 234 13.33 0.46 -0.12
CA LEU A 234 11.94 0.81 -0.39
C LEU A 234 11.63 0.66 -1.87
N LEU A 235 10.50 0.04 -2.19
CA LEU A 235 9.85 0.17 -3.49
C LEU A 235 8.86 1.34 -3.43
N ILE A 236 9.18 2.42 -4.14
CA ILE A 236 8.41 3.67 -4.15
C ILE A 236 7.66 3.77 -5.47
N LYS A 237 6.34 3.94 -5.42
CA LYS A 237 5.53 4.25 -6.59
C LYS A 237 5.38 5.75 -6.76
N PHE A 238 5.80 6.24 -7.90
CA PHE A 238 5.61 7.61 -8.36
C PHE A 238 4.50 7.70 -9.40
N GLY A 239 3.81 8.84 -9.47
CA GLY A 239 2.74 9.10 -10.43
C GLY A 239 2.23 10.54 -10.37
N SER A 240 1.39 10.92 -11.33
CA SER A 240 0.81 12.28 -11.40
C SER A 240 -0.17 12.58 -10.25
N VAL A 241 -0.28 13.85 -9.87
CA VAL A 241 -1.25 14.40 -8.90
C VAL A 241 -2.70 13.99 -9.24
N ASP A 242 -3.07 14.05 -10.51
CA ASP A 242 -4.43 13.74 -10.99
C ASP A 242 -4.78 12.25 -10.89
N GLY A 243 -3.76 11.39 -10.77
CA GLY A 243 -3.89 9.95 -10.84
C GLY A 243 -4.62 9.31 -9.66
N GLY A 244 -4.60 9.91 -8.47
CA GLY A 244 -5.18 9.28 -7.26
C GLY A 244 -6.45 9.92 -6.70
N ILE A 245 -6.93 11.02 -7.28
CA ILE A 245 -8.24 11.60 -6.95
C ILE A 245 -9.32 11.07 -7.92
N SER A 246 -8.91 10.68 -9.13
CA SER A 246 -9.76 10.03 -10.13
C SER A 246 -9.82 8.51 -9.91
N ARG A 247 -11.02 7.92 -10.01
CA ARG A 247 -11.24 6.46 -9.97
C ARG A 247 -10.60 5.71 -11.16
N ASN A 248 -9.98 6.42 -12.11
CA ASN A 248 -9.34 5.87 -13.31
C ASN A 248 -7.81 6.09 -13.27
N THR A 249 -7.13 5.40 -12.36
CA THR A 249 -5.66 5.41 -12.18
C THR A 249 -4.88 4.86 -13.39
N ASP A 250 -5.55 4.24 -14.36
CA ASP A 250 -4.91 3.51 -15.47
C ASP A 250 -4.43 4.38 -16.64
N GLN A 251 -4.87 5.64 -16.72
CA GLN A 251 -4.54 6.54 -17.84
C GLN A 251 -3.23 7.30 -17.64
N HIS A 252 -2.79 7.51 -16.40
CA HIS A 252 -1.57 8.26 -16.12
C HIS A 252 -0.35 7.33 -16.02
N PRO A 253 0.82 7.77 -16.52
CA PRO A 253 2.05 7.01 -16.34
C PRO A 253 2.37 6.92 -14.84
N ALA A 254 2.72 5.71 -14.40
CA ALA A 254 3.24 5.46 -13.07
C ALA A 254 4.64 4.88 -13.21
N PHE A 255 5.49 5.20 -12.23
CA PHE A 255 6.87 4.76 -12.17
C PHE A 255 7.15 4.11 -10.83
N PHE A 256 8.16 3.26 -10.80
CA PHE A 256 8.64 2.57 -9.62
C PHE A 256 10.11 2.89 -9.43
N ALA A 257 10.51 3.27 -8.23
CA ALA A 257 11.91 3.42 -7.87
C ALA A 257 12.26 2.49 -6.71
N VAL A 258 13.45 1.89 -6.76
CA VAL A 258 14.05 1.22 -5.61
C VAL A 258 14.97 2.22 -4.93
N TYR A 259 14.70 2.56 -3.67
CA TYR A 259 15.47 3.51 -2.89
C TYR A 259 16.15 2.81 -1.72
N ASN A 260 17.47 2.92 -1.63
CA ASN A 260 18.23 2.46 -0.47
C ASN A 260 18.24 3.57 0.59
N MET A 261 17.61 3.30 1.73
CA MET A 261 17.54 4.24 2.84
C MET A 261 18.93 4.50 3.40
N GLU A 262 19.78 3.49 3.58
CA GLU A 262 21.10 3.66 4.20
C GLU A 262 22.04 4.53 3.35
N THR A 263 22.22 4.21 2.06
CA THR A 263 23.09 4.98 1.16
C THR A 263 22.44 6.26 0.66
N THR A 264 21.11 6.38 0.79
CA THR A 264 20.27 7.44 0.23
C THR A 264 20.28 7.48 -1.31
N GLU A 265 20.47 6.34 -1.96
CA GLU A 265 20.57 6.26 -3.43
C GLU A 265 19.31 5.65 -4.05
N ILE A 266 18.97 6.13 -5.24
CA ILE A 266 18.05 5.42 -6.13
C ILE A 266 18.86 4.33 -6.83
N VAL A 267 18.44 3.08 -6.65
CA VAL A 267 19.09 1.88 -7.16
C VAL A 267 18.56 1.51 -8.53
N ALA A 268 17.25 1.68 -8.76
CA ALA A 268 16.60 1.36 -10.01
C ALA A 268 15.37 2.26 -10.24
N PHE A 269 15.01 2.48 -11.50
CA PHE A 269 13.82 3.25 -11.89
C PHE A 269 13.13 2.60 -13.09
N TYR A 270 11.85 2.27 -12.94
CA TYR A 270 11.08 1.52 -13.92
C TYR A 270 9.77 2.22 -14.26
N GLN A 271 9.34 2.16 -15.51
CA GLN A 271 7.95 2.45 -15.88
C GLN A 271 7.02 1.30 -15.46
N ASN A 272 5.74 1.57 -15.22
CA ASN A 272 4.76 0.57 -14.75
C ASN A 272 4.50 -0.64 -15.68
N ALA A 273 5.03 -0.62 -16.90
CA ALA A 273 4.96 -1.73 -17.85
C ALA A 273 6.35 -2.23 -18.28
N ALA A 274 7.39 -1.98 -17.47
CA ALA A 274 8.76 -2.39 -17.79
C ALA A 274 8.93 -3.92 -17.68
N ASP A 275 9.45 -4.52 -18.75
CA ASP A 275 9.68 -5.98 -18.83
C ASP A 275 10.70 -6.44 -17.78
N GLU A 276 11.73 -5.64 -17.49
CA GLU A 276 12.75 -5.97 -16.49
C GLU A 276 12.16 -6.10 -15.07
N LEU A 277 11.33 -5.13 -14.66
CA LEU A 277 10.62 -5.20 -13.38
C LEU A 277 9.70 -6.43 -13.31
N TYR A 278 9.06 -6.79 -14.44
CA TYR A 278 8.27 -8.01 -14.51
C TYR A 278 9.12 -9.28 -14.37
N LEU A 279 10.31 -9.35 -14.99
CA LEU A 279 11.20 -10.50 -14.85
C LEU A 279 11.66 -10.66 -13.39
N LEU A 280 12.01 -9.56 -12.72
CA LEU A 280 12.33 -9.56 -11.29
C LEU A 280 11.14 -10.04 -10.45
N PHE A 281 9.94 -9.53 -10.73
CA PHE A 281 8.72 -9.96 -10.05
C PHE A 281 8.37 -11.44 -10.32
N GLU A 282 8.55 -11.91 -11.56
CA GLU A 282 8.31 -13.30 -11.96
C GLU A 282 9.26 -14.25 -11.21
N GLN A 283 10.53 -13.87 -11.06
CA GLN A 283 11.56 -14.67 -10.41
C GLN A 283 11.50 -14.60 -8.87
N PHE A 284 11.22 -13.43 -8.29
CA PHE A 284 11.36 -13.15 -6.85
C PHE A 284 10.05 -12.74 -6.16
N CYS A 285 8.89 -13.17 -6.66
CA CYS A 285 7.56 -12.76 -6.18
C CYS A 285 7.36 -12.79 -4.66
N ASP A 286 7.88 -13.82 -3.98
CA ASP A 286 7.74 -13.96 -2.52
C ASP A 286 8.44 -12.82 -1.76
N HIS A 287 9.51 -12.25 -2.31
CA HIS A 287 10.19 -11.09 -1.71
C HIS A 287 9.33 -9.82 -1.74
N PHE A 288 8.32 -9.78 -2.61
CA PHE A 288 7.33 -8.69 -2.63
C PHE A 288 6.13 -8.94 -1.71
N HIS A 289 5.95 -10.13 -1.16
CA HIS A 289 4.71 -10.47 -0.43
C HIS A 289 4.85 -10.52 1.08
N GLU A 290 6.01 -10.18 1.63
CA GLU A 290 6.31 -10.25 3.07
C GLU A 290 5.83 -11.57 3.68
N ALA A 291 6.64 -12.61 3.55
CA ALA A 291 6.60 -13.68 4.53
C ALA A 291 7.34 -13.16 5.77
N SER A 292 6.63 -12.90 6.88
CA SER A 292 7.29 -12.88 8.17
C SER A 292 8.05 -14.22 8.27
N ILE A 293 9.38 -14.18 8.18
CA ILE A 293 10.23 -15.38 8.03
C ILE A 293 9.95 -16.41 9.13
N ASN A 294 9.38 -15.96 10.26
CA ASN A 294 9.16 -16.73 11.46
C ASN A 294 7.76 -17.33 11.61
N SER A 295 6.80 -17.03 10.72
CA SER A 295 5.42 -17.46 10.93
C SER A 295 4.98 -18.60 10.00
N LEU A 296 4.86 -19.80 10.57
CA LEU A 296 4.55 -21.03 9.84
C LEU A 296 3.25 -20.97 9.04
N TYR A 297 2.28 -20.15 9.45
CA TYR A 297 1.01 -20.04 8.75
C TYR A 297 1.10 -19.19 7.47
N MET A 298 2.10 -18.29 7.34
CA MET A 298 2.31 -17.52 6.10
C MET A 298 2.70 -18.40 4.91
N ASN A 299 3.18 -19.63 5.15
CA ASN A 299 3.45 -20.62 4.11
C ASN A 299 2.21 -21.04 3.30
N PHE A 300 0.99 -20.75 3.78
CA PHE A 300 -0.23 -21.02 3.03
C PHE A 300 -0.55 -19.96 1.96
N ILE A 301 0.15 -18.81 1.98
CA ILE A 301 0.02 -17.80 0.93
C ILE A 301 0.64 -18.35 -0.35
N SER A 302 -0.21 -18.67 -1.32
CA SER A 302 0.24 -19.19 -2.62
C SER A 302 0.69 -18.07 -3.55
N SER A 303 1.89 -18.20 -4.09
CA SER A 303 2.45 -17.38 -5.16
C SER A 303 2.97 -18.26 -6.30
N HIS A 304 3.29 -17.67 -7.45
CA HIS A 304 3.95 -18.42 -8.53
C HIS A 304 5.40 -18.81 -8.21
N SER A 305 6.00 -18.26 -7.15
CA SER A 305 7.34 -18.66 -6.69
C SER A 305 7.30 -19.90 -5.79
N ASN A 306 6.25 -20.07 -4.97
CA ASN A 306 6.16 -21.16 -4.00
C ASN A 306 5.12 -22.25 -4.34
N ASN A 307 4.28 -22.04 -5.35
CA ASN A 307 3.19 -22.96 -5.69
C ASN A 307 3.15 -23.31 -7.18
N VAL A 308 3.30 -24.60 -7.50
CA VAL A 308 3.31 -25.11 -8.89
C VAL A 308 2.00 -24.81 -9.64
N HIS A 309 0.86 -24.82 -8.96
CA HIS A 309 -0.43 -24.54 -9.59
C HIS A 309 -0.59 -23.05 -9.88
N ALA A 310 -0.16 -22.17 -8.97
CA ALA A 310 -0.14 -20.73 -9.22
C ALA A 310 0.82 -20.38 -10.38
N LEU A 311 1.98 -21.04 -10.44
CA LEU A 311 2.93 -20.92 -11.55
C LEU A 311 2.34 -21.38 -12.89
N GLU A 312 1.62 -22.50 -12.91
CA GLU A 312 0.94 -22.99 -14.10
C GLU A 312 -0.16 -22.00 -14.56
N GLN A 313 -0.93 -21.46 -13.63
CA GLN A 313 -1.93 -20.41 -13.92
C GLN A 313 -1.27 -19.17 -14.54
N LEU A 314 -0.14 -18.70 -13.98
CA LEU A 314 0.62 -17.59 -14.52
C LEU A 314 1.10 -17.87 -15.96
N ARG A 315 1.69 -19.05 -16.20
CA ARG A 315 2.14 -19.48 -17.54
C ARG A 315 0.99 -19.53 -18.53
N CYS A 316 -0.17 -20.07 -18.12
CA CYS A 316 -1.36 -20.07 -18.95
C CYS A 316 -1.86 -18.65 -19.27
N MET A 317 -1.80 -17.73 -18.32
CA MET A 317 -2.16 -16.32 -18.55
C MET A 317 -1.19 -15.65 -19.51
N LYS A 318 0.12 -15.87 -19.34
CA LYS A 318 1.19 -15.36 -20.20
C LYS A 318 1.02 -15.83 -21.64
N ASN A 319 0.76 -17.13 -21.85
CA ASN A 319 0.56 -17.72 -23.18
C ASN A 319 -0.73 -17.25 -23.87
N LYS A 320 -1.75 -16.82 -23.11
CA LYS A 320 -3.01 -16.29 -23.66
C LYS A 320 -2.95 -14.78 -23.94
N ALA A 321 -1.90 -14.09 -23.49
CA ALA A 321 -1.80 -12.65 -23.66
C ALA A 321 -1.50 -12.30 -25.12
N THR A 322 -2.39 -11.52 -25.74
CA THR A 322 -2.19 -11.02 -27.11
C THR A 322 -1.12 -9.93 -27.16
N ILE A 323 -1.07 -9.08 -26.13
CA ILE A 323 -0.13 -7.96 -26.02
C ILE A 323 0.63 -8.10 -24.69
N PHE A 324 1.94 -8.33 -24.77
CA PHE A 324 2.76 -8.61 -23.59
C PHE A 324 2.81 -7.43 -22.61
N SER A 325 2.92 -6.19 -23.10
CA SER A 325 2.95 -4.99 -22.25
C SER A 325 1.65 -4.79 -21.43
N GLN A 326 0.49 -5.16 -21.98
CA GLN A 326 -0.77 -5.14 -21.22
C GLN A 326 -0.81 -6.23 -20.15
N PHE A 327 -0.24 -7.40 -20.44
CA PHE A 327 -0.08 -8.46 -19.46
C PHE A 327 0.87 -8.03 -18.33
N VAL A 328 2.02 -7.44 -18.65
CA VAL A 328 2.96 -6.89 -17.66
C VAL A 328 2.29 -5.83 -16.79
N LYS A 329 1.63 -4.84 -17.39
CA LYS A 329 0.89 -3.80 -16.65
C LYS A 329 -0.15 -4.41 -15.71
N LYS A 330 -0.87 -5.45 -16.15
CA LYS A 330 -1.83 -6.17 -15.31
C LYS A 330 -1.16 -6.89 -14.14
N MET A 331 -0.05 -7.59 -14.39
CA MET A 331 0.68 -8.35 -13.37
C MET A 331 1.33 -7.44 -12.32
N LEU A 332 1.87 -6.30 -12.74
CA LEU A 332 2.52 -5.32 -11.85
C LEU A 332 1.54 -4.31 -11.23
N SER A 333 0.27 -4.28 -11.67
CA SER A 333 -0.75 -3.38 -11.12
C SER A 333 -0.91 -3.41 -9.58
N PRO A 334 -0.73 -4.55 -8.89
CA PRO A 334 -0.82 -4.58 -7.43
C PRO A 334 0.38 -3.95 -6.74
N LEU A 335 1.50 -3.71 -7.43
CA LEU A 335 2.69 -3.13 -6.84
C LEU A 335 2.53 -1.62 -6.59
N PRO A 336 3.05 -1.12 -5.47
CA PRO A 336 3.49 -1.88 -4.30
C PRO A 336 2.30 -2.53 -3.59
N PHE A 337 2.46 -3.68 -2.95
CA PHE A 337 1.35 -4.41 -2.31
C PHE A 337 0.75 -3.65 -1.12
N ASN A 338 -0.52 -3.90 -0.80
CA ASN A 338 -1.10 -3.43 0.46
C ASN A 338 -0.57 -4.33 1.59
N CYS A 339 -0.11 -3.73 2.69
CA CYS A 339 0.42 -4.48 3.83
C CYS A 339 -0.69 -5.34 4.47
N GLN A 340 -0.36 -6.59 4.79
CA GLN A 340 -1.26 -7.60 5.39
C GLN A 340 -2.58 -7.82 4.62
N SER A 341 -2.55 -7.67 3.30
CA SER A 341 -3.74 -7.83 2.45
C SER A 341 -4.01 -9.25 1.95
N LEU A 342 -3.24 -10.23 2.42
CA LEU A 342 -3.39 -11.63 2.05
C LEU A 342 -3.78 -12.47 3.27
N SER A 343 -4.81 -13.31 3.10
CA SER A 343 -5.21 -14.29 4.09
C SER A 343 -4.29 -15.52 4.03
N PRO A 344 -3.55 -15.83 5.11
CA PRO A 344 -2.67 -16.99 5.15
C PRO A 344 -3.40 -18.25 5.61
N SER A 345 -4.64 -18.42 5.15
CA SER A 345 -5.47 -19.56 5.50
C SER A 345 -5.17 -20.76 4.60
N PRO A 346 -5.06 -21.99 5.14
CA PRO A 346 -4.86 -23.21 4.35
C PRO A 346 -6.00 -23.49 3.38
N TYR A 347 -7.17 -22.85 3.57
CA TYR A 347 -8.27 -22.96 2.61
C TYR A 347 -7.99 -22.26 1.28
N PHE A 348 -7.05 -21.31 1.27
CA PHE A 348 -6.60 -20.62 0.05
C PHE A 348 -5.32 -21.21 -0.57
N ASP A 349 -4.70 -22.20 0.07
CA ASP A 349 -3.55 -22.89 -0.50
C ASP A 349 -3.95 -23.66 -1.76
N GLN A 350 -3.38 -23.26 -2.90
CA GLN A 350 -3.68 -23.83 -4.20
C GLN A 350 -3.15 -25.26 -4.38
N SER A 351 -2.24 -25.71 -3.51
CA SER A 351 -1.76 -27.10 -3.42
C SER A 351 -2.79 -28.01 -2.75
N LEU A 352 -3.64 -27.46 -1.89
CA LEU A 352 -4.67 -28.22 -1.18
C LEU A 352 -5.99 -28.22 -1.93
N PHE A 353 -6.41 -27.04 -2.41
CA PHE A 353 -7.73 -26.86 -2.99
C PHE A 353 -7.69 -26.19 -4.37
N ARG A 354 -8.63 -26.61 -5.23
CA ARG A 354 -9.03 -25.88 -6.42
C ARG A 354 -10.35 -25.17 -6.13
N PHE A 355 -10.37 -23.86 -6.33
CA PHE A 355 -11.53 -22.98 -6.20
C PHE A 355 -11.51 -21.95 -7.34
N ASP A 356 -12.61 -21.20 -7.51
CA ASP A 356 -12.69 -20.13 -8.50
C ASP A 356 -12.22 -18.80 -7.90
N GLU A 357 -11.02 -18.38 -8.30
CA GLU A 357 -10.37 -17.15 -7.82
C GLU A 357 -11.16 -15.86 -8.14
N LYS A 358 -12.05 -15.91 -9.15
CA LYS A 358 -12.94 -14.78 -9.46
C LYS A 358 -14.02 -14.58 -8.41
N LEU A 359 -14.39 -15.66 -7.71
CA LEU A 359 -15.44 -15.66 -6.70
C LEU A 359 -14.88 -15.49 -5.29
N ILE A 360 -13.68 -16.02 -5.03
CA ILE A 360 -13.01 -15.97 -3.73
C ILE A 360 -11.50 -16.04 -3.88
N SER A 361 -10.74 -15.27 -3.09
CA SER A 361 -9.28 -15.27 -3.15
C SER A 361 -8.69 -15.00 -1.77
N ALA A 362 -7.41 -15.33 -1.61
CA ALA A 362 -6.64 -14.93 -0.43
C ALA A 362 -6.54 -13.41 -0.27
N THR A 363 -6.58 -12.65 -1.38
CA THR A 363 -6.50 -11.19 -1.34
C THR A 363 -7.75 -10.56 -0.73
N ASP A 364 -7.50 -9.59 0.13
CA ASP A 364 -8.48 -8.76 0.84
C ASP A 364 -9.22 -7.81 -0.11
N ARG A 365 -10.16 -8.36 -0.89
CA ARG A 365 -10.94 -7.60 -1.88
C ARG A 365 -12.39 -8.04 -1.94
N HIS A 366 -13.27 -7.07 -2.20
CA HIS A 366 -14.67 -7.33 -2.47
C HIS A 366 -14.86 -8.18 -3.73
N ARG A 367 -15.77 -9.15 -3.66
CA ARG A 367 -16.18 -10.02 -4.78
C ARG A 367 -17.66 -9.84 -5.05
N GLN A 368 -18.08 -9.99 -6.31
CA GLN A 368 -19.50 -9.96 -6.64
C GLN A 368 -20.20 -11.17 -6.01
N VAL A 369 -21.37 -10.95 -5.40
CA VAL A 369 -22.17 -12.06 -4.85
C VAL A 369 -22.63 -12.95 -5.98
N THR A 370 -22.45 -14.26 -5.78
CA THR A 370 -23.02 -15.29 -6.66
C THR A 370 -24.07 -16.09 -5.92
N ASP A 371 -25.15 -16.43 -6.63
CA ASP A 371 -26.18 -17.34 -6.11
C ASP A 371 -25.67 -18.79 -6.03
N HIS A 372 -24.67 -19.12 -6.83
CA HIS A 372 -24.08 -20.46 -6.84
C HIS A 372 -23.08 -20.64 -5.69
N PRO A 373 -23.08 -21.83 -5.06
CA PRO A 373 -22.10 -22.15 -4.02
C PRO A 373 -20.69 -22.21 -4.59
N ILE A 374 -19.75 -21.56 -3.91
CA ILE A 374 -18.33 -21.60 -4.20
C ILE A 374 -17.80 -22.98 -3.78
N ARG A 375 -17.17 -23.70 -4.71
CA ARG A 375 -16.75 -25.09 -4.51
C ARG A 375 -15.25 -25.17 -4.22
N PHE A 376 -14.87 -25.90 -3.18
CA PHE A 376 -13.49 -26.24 -2.87
C PHE A 376 -13.27 -27.72 -3.13
N ILE A 377 -12.52 -28.01 -4.19
CA ILE A 377 -12.26 -29.36 -4.68
C ILE A 377 -10.84 -29.74 -4.28
N SER A 378 -10.65 -30.94 -3.75
CA SER A 378 -9.33 -31.46 -3.40
C SER A 378 -8.41 -31.53 -4.62
N ARG A 379 -7.17 -31.05 -4.49
CA ARG A 379 -6.14 -31.30 -5.51
C ARG A 379 -5.61 -32.73 -5.46
N ARG A 380 -5.49 -33.33 -4.27
CA ARG A 380 -5.01 -34.72 -4.08
C ARG A 380 -5.93 -35.77 -4.70
N GLN A 381 -7.23 -35.51 -4.76
CA GLN A 381 -8.23 -36.44 -5.29
C GLN A 381 -9.10 -35.67 -6.29
N PRO A 382 -8.83 -35.78 -7.60
CA PRO A 382 -9.61 -35.09 -8.61
C PRO A 382 -11.10 -35.44 -8.47
N ASN A 383 -11.97 -34.45 -8.68
CA ASN A 383 -13.43 -34.54 -8.51
C ASN A 383 -13.94 -34.78 -7.07
N ASN A 384 -13.05 -34.86 -6.06
CA ASN A 384 -13.48 -34.91 -4.66
C ASN A 384 -13.79 -33.51 -4.15
N LEU A 385 -15.07 -33.12 -4.23
CA LEU A 385 -15.58 -31.91 -3.58
C LEU A 385 -15.46 -32.05 -2.06
N LYS A 386 -14.58 -31.25 -1.44
CA LYS A 386 -14.41 -31.26 0.03
C LYS A 386 -15.53 -30.48 0.70
N PHE A 387 -15.76 -29.26 0.24
CA PHE A 387 -16.77 -28.40 0.82
C PHE A 387 -17.26 -27.31 -0.14
N LYS A 388 -18.33 -26.62 0.26
CA LYS A 388 -18.89 -25.47 -0.44
C LYS A 388 -19.13 -24.33 0.53
N ILE A 389 -18.98 -23.10 0.05
CA ILE A 389 -19.37 -21.87 0.76
C ILE A 389 -20.52 -21.25 -0.01
N LYS A 390 -21.64 -20.99 0.68
CA LYS A 390 -22.79 -20.28 0.15
C LYS A 390 -22.79 -18.87 0.76
N PRO A 391 -22.46 -17.82 -0.01
CA PRO A 391 -22.52 -16.47 0.52
C PRO A 391 -23.98 -15.98 0.65
N GLY A 392 -24.86 -16.34 -0.29
CA GLY A 392 -26.27 -15.89 -0.33
C GLY A 392 -27.24 -16.62 0.61
N PRO A 393 -28.45 -16.06 0.82
CA PRO A 393 -29.49 -16.68 1.65
C PRO A 393 -29.87 -18.08 1.15
N GLU A 394 -30.19 -18.99 2.07
CA GLU A 394 -30.52 -20.38 1.72
C GLU A 394 -31.74 -20.51 0.80
N PHE A 395 -32.63 -19.52 0.86
CA PHE A 395 -33.76 -19.31 -0.03
C PHE A 395 -33.42 -18.11 -0.92
N GLY A 396 -33.23 -18.35 -2.22
CA GLY A 396 -32.71 -17.36 -3.17
C GLY A 396 -33.31 -15.96 -3.04
N SER A 397 -32.50 -14.95 -3.35
CA SER A 397 -32.94 -13.55 -3.33
C SER A 397 -34.04 -13.34 -4.38
N ALA A 398 -35.28 -13.09 -3.95
CA ALA A 398 -36.38 -12.69 -4.86
C ALA A 398 -36.13 -11.33 -5.53
N ASP A 399 -35.18 -10.55 -4.99
CA ASP A 399 -34.84 -9.23 -5.48
C ASP A 399 -33.48 -9.25 -6.20
N GLY A 400 -33.53 -9.35 -7.53
CA GLY A 400 -32.37 -9.36 -8.43
C GLY A 400 -31.84 -7.97 -8.78
N ARG A 401 -32.31 -6.90 -8.10
CA ARG A 401 -32.05 -5.51 -8.50
C ARG A 401 -30.87 -4.84 -7.79
N SER A 402 -30.38 -5.37 -6.67
CA SER A 402 -29.25 -4.79 -5.95
C SER A 402 -27.94 -5.54 -6.22
N LYS A 403 -26.93 -4.83 -6.74
CA LYS A 403 -25.56 -5.35 -6.84
C LYS A 403 -25.02 -5.54 -5.41
N LYS A 404 -24.92 -6.79 -4.97
CA LYS A 404 -24.36 -7.15 -3.66
C LYS A 404 -22.90 -7.57 -3.81
N ILE A 405 -22.07 -7.17 -2.87
CA ILE A 405 -20.68 -7.60 -2.76
C ILE A 405 -20.51 -8.51 -1.55
N SER A 406 -19.55 -9.44 -1.63
CA SER A 406 -19.14 -10.32 -0.54
C SER A 406 -17.69 -10.11 -0.21
N TYR A 407 -17.41 -10.25 1.07
CA TYR A 407 -16.10 -10.24 1.66
C TYR A 407 -15.90 -11.53 2.47
N PHE A 408 -14.70 -12.11 2.41
CA PHE A 408 -14.43 -13.41 3.01
C PHE A 408 -13.22 -13.33 3.93
N LEU A 409 -13.42 -13.64 5.20
CA LEU A 409 -12.35 -13.75 6.18
C LEU A 409 -12.19 -15.20 6.58
N PHE A 410 -11.03 -15.79 6.33
CA PHE A 410 -10.71 -17.12 6.82
C PHE A 410 -9.73 -17.01 7.97
N HIS A 411 -10.04 -17.75 9.02
CA HIS A 411 -9.12 -17.88 10.12
C HIS A 411 -7.86 -18.66 9.68
N PRO A 412 -6.65 -18.23 10.06
CA PRO A 412 -5.40 -18.88 9.64
C PRO A 412 -5.29 -20.36 10.05
N PHE A 413 -5.72 -20.72 11.27
CA PHE A 413 -5.63 -22.10 11.77
C PHE A 413 -6.95 -22.74 12.20
N LEU A 414 -7.93 -21.97 12.66
CA LEU A 414 -9.22 -22.54 13.06
C LEU A 414 -10.08 -22.87 11.84
N PRO A 415 -10.93 -23.91 11.93
CA PRO A 415 -11.91 -24.25 10.88
C PRO A 415 -13.09 -23.26 10.88
N LEU A 416 -12.78 -21.97 10.71
CA LEU A 416 -13.69 -20.84 10.82
C LEU A 416 -13.49 -19.89 9.63
N ALA A 417 -14.60 -19.50 9.00
CA ALA A 417 -14.62 -18.44 8.01
C ALA A 417 -15.85 -17.54 8.21
N LEU A 418 -15.74 -16.28 7.82
CA LEU A 418 -16.82 -15.33 7.78
C LEU A 418 -17.07 -14.93 6.33
N SER A 419 -18.33 -14.87 5.93
CA SER A 419 -18.70 -14.17 4.70
C SER A 419 -19.59 -12.99 5.06
N ILE A 420 -19.15 -11.78 4.71
CA ILE A 420 -19.86 -10.54 4.97
C ILE A 420 -20.43 -10.06 3.65
N GLN A 421 -21.75 -9.99 3.55
CA GLN A 421 -22.43 -9.45 2.38
C GLN A 421 -22.80 -8.00 2.63
N GLN A 422 -22.49 -7.11 1.69
CA GLN A 422 -22.86 -5.71 1.77
C GLN A 422 -23.65 -5.30 0.53
N THR A 423 -24.74 -4.58 0.75
CA THR A 423 -25.50 -3.92 -0.31
C THR A 423 -24.93 -2.52 -0.50
N LEU A 424 -24.60 -2.13 -1.73
CA LEU A 424 -23.89 -0.88 -2.02
C LEU A 424 -24.60 0.40 -1.53
N PHE A 425 -25.91 0.35 -1.24
CA PHE A 425 -26.73 1.53 -0.97
C PHE A 425 -27.60 1.47 0.30
N LEU A 426 -27.58 0.37 1.07
CA LEU A 426 -28.45 0.16 2.24
C LEU A 426 -27.76 -0.72 3.31
N PRO A 427 -27.95 -0.49 4.63
CA PRO A 427 -27.67 -1.50 5.64
C PRO A 427 -28.85 -2.51 5.72
N PRO A 428 -28.66 -3.78 6.15
CA PRO A 428 -27.54 -4.29 6.93
C PRO A 428 -26.64 -5.26 6.17
N SER A 429 -25.38 -5.36 6.63
CA SER A 429 -24.45 -6.38 6.18
C SER A 429 -24.86 -7.74 6.77
N VAL A 430 -25.10 -8.74 5.93
CA VAL A 430 -25.35 -10.11 6.40
C VAL A 430 -24.00 -10.77 6.68
N VAL A 431 -23.76 -11.15 7.93
CA VAL A 431 -22.55 -11.88 8.32
C VAL A 431 -22.92 -13.34 8.53
N ASN A 432 -22.39 -14.21 7.68
CA ASN A 432 -22.50 -15.66 7.86
C ASN A 432 -21.21 -16.19 8.49
N ILE A 433 -21.37 -16.97 9.55
CA ILE A 433 -20.27 -17.70 10.17
C ILE A 433 -20.30 -19.12 9.64
N HIS A 434 -19.22 -19.49 8.96
CA HIS A 434 -18.97 -20.83 8.48
C HIS A 434 -18.03 -21.49 9.47
N PHE A 435 -18.44 -22.60 10.08
CA PHE A 435 -17.52 -23.45 10.84
C PHE A 435 -17.54 -24.89 10.31
N ARG A 436 -16.38 -25.54 10.34
CA ARG A 436 -16.24 -26.96 10.03
C ARG A 436 -16.01 -27.72 11.35
N ARG A 437 -16.91 -28.66 11.63
CA ARG A 437 -16.80 -29.58 12.78
C ARG A 437 -15.75 -30.65 12.52
#